data_AF-A0A1A8GWX4-F1
#
_entry.id   AF-A0A1A8GWX4-F1
#
_cell.length_a   1.000
_cell.length_b   1.000
_cell.length_c   1.000
_cell.angle_alpha   90.00
_cell.angle_beta   90.00
_cell.angle_gamma   90.00
#
_symmetry.space_group_name_H-M   'P 1'
#
loop_
_entity.id
_entity.type
_entity.pdbx_description
1 polymer ?
#
loop_
_entity_poly.entity_id
_entity_poly.type
_entity_poly.pdbx_seq_one_letter_code
_entity_poly.pdbx_strand_id
1 'polypeptide(L)'
;CVRVCVRSRRRHEQEQQEAQRQKEELKYQVCVRRLQARRSFHQRQLQLMQLLPPEQVQPYLEECKRRAAIVIQSFWRGFRERRRYKNTLRHALRQKDIQEQAARTLQRAVRRFLEKRAPAKVPFLVPLWIGQEGLTDSRRAELQQQVENYISVHRSSRVSPEECASLHQEVQLLLQAELQRGDYYRREEQRVAAVLACTHTQLELLRDAPPLSVVTEMQANSFLSPSASIAAQARDAHNAVLQESRLPWWRTLGELDAGVGSGHAHLQELEAELGGLFIGGPAKASKPSDVD
;
A
#
# COMPACT_ATOMS: atom_id res chain seq x y z
N CYS A 1 -47.89 22.68 -3.34
CA CYS A 1 -46.51 22.13 -3.32
C CYS A 1 -46.18 21.22 -4.52
N VAL A 2 -47.00 20.23 -4.89
CA VAL A 2 -46.69 19.25 -5.97
C VAL A 2 -46.44 19.90 -7.36
N ARG A 3 -47.26 20.89 -7.79
CA ARG A 3 -47.07 21.57 -9.09
C ARG A 3 -45.80 22.42 -9.19
N VAL A 4 -45.33 22.99 -8.07
CA VAL A 4 -44.07 23.77 -8.03
C VAL A 4 -42.87 22.84 -8.18
N CYS A 5 -42.95 21.64 -7.60
CA CYS A 5 -41.93 20.60 -7.68
C CYS A 5 -41.79 19.98 -9.09
N VAL A 6 -42.88 19.85 -9.85
CA VAL A 6 -42.83 19.38 -11.25
C VAL A 6 -42.24 20.44 -12.18
N ARG A 7 -42.54 21.73 -11.94
CA ARG A 7 -41.98 22.84 -12.71
C ARG A 7 -40.48 23.02 -12.47
N SER A 8 -40.03 22.94 -11.22
CA SER A 8 -38.59 23.00 -10.89
C SER A 8 -37.82 21.81 -11.47
N ARG A 9 -38.39 20.59 -11.39
CA ARG A 9 -37.82 19.39 -12.01
C ARG A 9 -37.67 19.52 -13.52
N ARG A 10 -38.70 20.00 -14.23
CA ARG A 10 -38.63 20.24 -15.68
C ARG A 10 -37.58 21.29 -16.05
N ARG A 11 -37.42 22.35 -15.25
CA ARG A 11 -36.36 23.35 -15.47
C ARG A 11 -34.97 22.75 -15.33
N HIS A 12 -34.74 21.94 -14.29
CA HIS A 12 -33.47 21.22 -14.14
C HIS A 12 -33.21 20.23 -15.29
N GLU A 13 -34.24 19.51 -15.75
CA GLU A 13 -34.12 18.60 -16.89
C GLU A 13 -33.76 19.39 -18.18
N GLN A 14 -34.35 20.56 -18.39
CA GLN A 14 -34.02 21.46 -19.50
C GLN A 14 -32.59 22.02 -19.38
N GLU A 15 -32.20 22.53 -18.22
CA GLU A 15 -30.85 23.01 -17.94
C GLU A 15 -29.80 21.91 -18.17
N GLN A 16 -30.10 20.67 -17.79
CA GLN A 16 -29.23 19.52 -18.04
C GLN A 16 -29.12 19.20 -19.54
N GLN A 17 -30.22 19.23 -20.27
CA GLN A 17 -30.22 18.99 -21.73
C GLN A 17 -29.46 20.09 -22.48
N GLU A 18 -29.65 21.35 -22.11
CA GLU A 18 -28.91 22.49 -22.67
C GLU A 18 -27.41 22.37 -22.36
N ALA A 19 -27.06 22.04 -21.12
CA ALA A 19 -25.66 21.80 -20.73
C ALA A 19 -25.04 20.61 -21.49
N GLN A 20 -25.82 19.58 -21.82
CA GLN A 20 -25.37 18.46 -22.65
C GLN A 20 -25.12 18.91 -24.10
N ARG A 21 -26.06 19.63 -24.71
CA ARG A 21 -25.92 20.18 -26.06
C ARG A 21 -24.70 21.09 -26.18
N GLN A 22 -24.52 22.01 -25.23
CA GLN A 22 -23.34 22.87 -25.17
C GLN A 22 -22.04 22.07 -25.07
N LYS A 23 -22.00 21.00 -24.27
CA LYS A 23 -20.83 20.12 -24.19
C LYS A 23 -20.56 19.40 -25.52
N GLU A 24 -21.59 18.96 -26.23
CA GLU A 24 -21.46 18.30 -27.53
C GLU A 24 -20.97 19.26 -28.61
N GLU A 25 -21.53 20.47 -28.66
CA GLU A 25 -21.07 21.54 -29.55
C GLU A 25 -19.60 21.88 -29.30
N LEU A 26 -19.19 22.02 -28.04
CA LEU A 26 -17.78 22.26 -27.69
C LEU A 26 -16.88 21.09 -28.14
N LYS A 27 -17.30 19.84 -27.94
CA LYS A 27 -16.55 18.66 -28.44
C LYS A 27 -16.42 18.69 -29.95
N TYR A 28 -17.50 19.01 -30.66
CA TYR A 28 -17.50 19.13 -32.11
C TYR A 28 -16.55 20.23 -32.59
N GLN A 29 -16.64 21.43 -32.01
CA GLN A 29 -15.76 22.55 -32.33
C GLN A 29 -14.28 22.21 -32.11
N VAL A 30 -13.95 21.53 -31.01
CA VAL A 30 -12.58 21.06 -30.74
C VAL A 30 -12.13 20.03 -31.78
N CYS A 31 -13.01 19.11 -32.19
CA CYS A 31 -12.72 18.13 -33.24
C CYS A 31 -12.40 18.82 -34.58
N VAL A 32 -13.26 19.75 -34.99
CA VAL A 32 -13.07 20.52 -36.24
C VAL A 32 -11.77 21.32 -36.21
N ARG A 33 -11.49 22.03 -35.11
CA ARG A 33 -10.22 22.78 -34.94
C ARG A 33 -9.00 21.87 -35.05
N ARG A 34 -9.05 20.67 -34.45
CA ARG A 34 -7.96 19.68 -34.55
C ARG A 34 -7.78 19.19 -35.98
N LEU A 35 -8.87 18.92 -36.70
CA LEU A 35 -8.82 18.48 -38.09
C LEU A 35 -8.24 19.57 -39.00
N GLN A 36 -8.70 20.81 -38.84
CA GLN A 36 -8.17 21.96 -39.57
C GLN A 36 -6.68 22.18 -39.28
N ALA A 37 -6.28 22.12 -38.00
CA ALA A 37 -4.87 22.23 -37.62
C ALA A 37 -4.02 21.13 -38.28
N ARG A 38 -4.49 19.88 -38.26
CA ARG A 38 -3.80 18.77 -38.96
C ARG A 38 -3.68 19.04 -40.45
N ARG A 39 -4.76 19.44 -41.13
CA ARG A 39 -4.73 19.74 -42.56
C ARG A 39 -3.74 20.85 -42.88
N SER A 40 -3.78 21.95 -42.13
CA SER A 40 -2.87 23.08 -42.32
C SER A 40 -1.41 22.69 -42.08
N PHE A 41 -1.13 21.83 -41.10
CA PHE A 41 0.21 21.29 -40.86
C PHE A 41 0.71 20.46 -42.05
N HIS A 42 -0.08 19.52 -42.56
CA HIS A 42 0.32 18.69 -43.71
C HIS A 42 0.52 19.55 -44.97
N GLN A 43 -0.30 20.57 -45.19
CA GLN A 43 -0.13 21.50 -46.31
C GLN A 43 1.21 22.26 -46.21
N ARG A 44 1.55 22.80 -45.03
CA ARG A 44 2.85 23.46 -44.81
C ARG A 44 4.02 22.51 -44.99
N GLN A 45 3.89 21.27 -44.52
CA GLN A 45 4.92 20.25 -44.69
C GLN A 45 5.14 19.91 -46.17
N LEU A 46 4.07 19.74 -46.95
CA LEU A 46 4.17 19.50 -48.39
C LEU A 46 4.83 20.68 -49.13
N GLN A 47 4.44 21.92 -48.81
CA GLN A 47 5.04 23.12 -49.39
C GLN A 47 6.54 23.19 -49.08
N LEU A 48 6.94 22.91 -47.84
CA LEU A 48 8.35 22.88 -47.46
C LEU A 48 9.14 21.80 -48.23
N MET A 49 8.55 20.62 -48.42
CA MET A 49 9.17 19.53 -49.18
C MET A 49 9.30 19.83 -50.67
N GLN A 50 8.42 20.66 -51.24
CA GLN A 50 8.53 21.11 -52.63
C GLN A 50 9.67 22.13 -52.83
N LEU A 51 10.02 22.90 -51.79
CA LEU A 51 11.05 23.94 -51.84
C LEU A 51 12.45 23.44 -51.45
N LEU A 52 12.55 22.29 -50.79
CA LEU A 52 13.81 21.77 -50.26
C LEU A 52 14.65 21.10 -51.36
N PRO A 53 15.98 21.31 -51.40
CA PRO A 53 16.86 20.51 -52.24
C PRO A 53 16.80 19.02 -51.88
N PRO A 54 16.88 18.10 -52.86
CA PRO A 54 16.71 16.66 -52.64
C PRO A 54 17.72 16.08 -51.65
N GLU A 55 18.94 16.62 -51.63
CA GLU A 55 20.02 16.22 -50.70
C GLU A 55 19.68 16.54 -49.23
N GLN A 56 18.85 17.56 -48.97
CA GLN A 56 18.51 18.01 -47.63
C GLN A 56 17.22 17.37 -47.08
N VAL A 57 16.47 16.64 -47.92
CA VAL A 57 15.19 16.02 -47.53
C VAL A 57 15.41 14.95 -46.46
N GLN A 58 16.41 14.08 -46.63
CA GLN A 58 16.73 13.01 -45.68
C GLN A 58 17.13 13.52 -44.28
N PRO A 59 18.12 14.42 -44.13
CA PRO A 59 18.48 14.93 -42.80
C PRO A 59 17.32 15.65 -42.11
N TYR A 60 16.49 16.38 -42.87
CA TYR A 60 15.28 17.02 -42.33
C TYR A 60 14.25 16.00 -41.78
N LEU A 61 14.01 14.90 -42.51
CA LEU A 61 13.10 13.85 -42.06
C LEU A 61 13.62 13.14 -40.80
N GLU A 62 14.92 12.88 -40.70
CA GLU A 62 15.53 12.31 -39.51
C GLU A 62 15.43 13.26 -38.30
N GLU A 63 15.60 14.57 -38.50
CA GLU A 63 15.39 15.53 -37.43
C GLU A 63 13.91 15.59 -36.99
N CYS A 64 12.97 15.49 -37.93
CA CYS A 64 11.54 15.36 -37.61
C CYS A 64 11.24 14.11 -36.79
N LYS A 65 11.80 12.96 -37.15
CA LYS A 65 11.68 11.71 -36.39
C LYS A 65 12.25 11.85 -34.99
N ARG A 66 13.43 12.47 -34.85
CA ARG A 66 14.07 12.72 -33.55
C ARG A 66 13.21 13.61 -32.66
N ARG A 67 12.69 14.73 -33.20
CA ARG A 67 11.80 15.64 -32.47
C ARG A 67 10.50 14.94 -32.07
N ALA A 68 9.90 14.16 -32.97
CA ALA A 68 8.70 13.39 -32.67
C ALA A 68 8.94 12.35 -31.57
N ALA A 69 10.07 11.64 -31.61
CA ALA A 69 10.46 10.68 -30.59
C ALA A 69 10.57 11.34 -29.21
N ILE A 70 11.21 12.51 -29.10
CA ILE A 70 11.32 13.27 -27.85
C ILE A 70 9.92 13.62 -27.31
N VAL A 71 9.02 14.11 -28.16
CA VAL A 71 7.64 14.45 -27.75
C VAL A 71 6.89 13.22 -27.25
N ILE A 72 6.93 12.11 -27.99
CA ILE A 72 6.27 10.85 -27.61
C ILE A 72 6.84 10.34 -26.28
N GLN A 73 8.16 10.33 -26.13
CA GLN A 73 8.83 9.90 -24.91
C GLN A 73 8.46 10.79 -23.71
N SER A 74 8.43 12.11 -23.88
CA SER A 74 8.04 13.04 -22.82
C SER A 74 6.60 12.81 -22.37
N PHE A 75 5.69 12.57 -23.31
CA PHE A 75 4.29 12.26 -23.03
C PHE A 75 4.16 10.93 -22.29
N TRP A 76 4.92 9.92 -22.69
CA TRP A 76 4.95 8.61 -22.03
C TRP A 76 5.49 8.69 -20.61
N ARG A 77 6.59 9.41 -20.39
CA ARG A 77 7.13 9.69 -19.05
C ARG A 77 6.07 10.34 -18.16
N GLY A 78 5.39 11.37 -18.67
CA GLY A 78 4.31 12.03 -17.94
C GLY A 78 3.10 11.14 -17.69
N PHE A 79 2.72 10.29 -18.66
CA PHE A 79 1.63 9.32 -18.49
C PHE A 79 1.96 8.31 -17.39
N ARG A 80 3.17 7.76 -17.40
CA ARG A 80 3.67 6.83 -16.38
C ARG A 80 3.63 7.45 -14.99
N GLU A 81 4.10 8.69 -14.84
CA GLU A 81 4.12 9.37 -13.54
C GLU A 81 2.70 9.68 -13.04
N ARG A 82 1.81 10.16 -13.92
CA ARG A 82 0.40 10.38 -13.57
C ARG A 82 -0.31 9.08 -13.19
N ARG A 83 0.02 7.97 -13.84
CA ARG A 83 -0.53 6.64 -13.50
C ARG A 83 -0.02 6.19 -12.13
N ARG A 84 1.27 6.36 -11.85
CA ARG A 84 1.87 6.09 -10.53
C ARG A 84 1.20 6.92 -9.44
N TYR A 85 1.13 8.24 -9.61
CA TYR A 85 0.46 9.16 -8.69
C TYR A 85 -1.01 8.77 -8.43
N LYS A 86 -1.77 8.44 -9.48
CA LYS A 86 -3.17 8.00 -9.34
C LYS A 86 -3.29 6.71 -8.54
N ASN A 87 -2.39 5.76 -8.72
CA ASN A 87 -2.46 4.44 -8.10
C ASN A 87 -1.96 4.43 -6.65
N THR A 88 -0.87 5.13 -6.34
CA THR A 88 -0.28 5.12 -4.99
C THR A 88 -0.71 6.33 -4.18
N LEU A 89 -0.33 7.52 -4.63
CA LEU A 89 -0.44 8.73 -3.81
C LEU A 89 -1.90 9.22 -3.69
N ARG A 90 -2.69 9.12 -4.75
CA ARG A 90 -4.09 9.56 -4.75
C ARG A 90 -5.00 8.65 -3.93
N HIS A 91 -4.70 7.36 -3.79
CA HIS A 91 -5.46 6.47 -2.93
C HIS A 91 -5.15 6.73 -1.45
N ALA A 92 -3.88 6.86 -1.10
CA ALA A 92 -3.47 7.20 0.26
C ALA A 92 -4.01 8.57 0.72
N LEU A 93 -3.89 9.61 -0.12
CA LEU A 93 -4.43 10.94 0.18
C LEU A 93 -5.96 10.92 0.34
N ARG A 94 -6.68 10.26 -0.58
CA ARG A 94 -8.14 10.14 -0.46
C ARG A 94 -8.56 9.37 0.79
N GLN A 95 -7.81 8.34 1.18
CA GLN A 95 -8.11 7.59 2.38
C GLN A 95 -7.93 8.43 3.64
N LYS A 96 -6.88 9.26 3.70
CA LYS A 96 -6.70 10.25 4.77
C LYS A 96 -7.81 11.30 4.77
N ASP A 97 -8.16 11.87 3.63
CA ASP A 97 -9.24 12.85 3.52
C ASP A 97 -10.59 12.26 4.00
N ILE A 98 -10.88 11.01 3.63
CA ILE A 98 -12.08 10.28 4.08
C ILE A 98 -12.04 10.06 5.59
N GLN A 99 -10.90 9.64 6.15
CA GLN A 99 -10.73 9.45 7.60
C GLN A 99 -10.93 10.77 8.36
N GLU A 100 -10.33 11.86 7.89
CA GLU A 100 -10.51 13.19 8.48
C GLU A 100 -11.96 13.65 8.41
N GLN A 101 -12.62 13.44 7.27
CA GLN A 101 -14.01 13.82 7.10
C GLN A 101 -14.95 12.97 7.98
N ALA A 102 -14.67 11.67 8.12
CA ALA A 102 -15.37 10.79 9.05
C ALA A 102 -15.16 11.23 10.50
N ALA A 103 -13.92 11.54 10.90
CA ALA A 103 -13.60 12.04 12.23
C ALA A 103 -14.31 13.36 12.54
N ARG A 104 -14.32 14.33 11.60
CA ARG A 104 -15.07 15.58 11.74
C ARG A 104 -16.57 15.33 11.87
N THR A 105 -17.11 14.36 11.14
CA THR A 105 -18.53 14.00 11.20
C THR A 105 -18.89 13.39 12.56
N LEU A 106 -18.07 12.46 13.05
CA LEU A 106 -18.21 11.84 14.37
C LEU A 106 -18.09 12.88 15.49
N GLN A 107 -17.05 13.73 15.46
CA GLN A 107 -16.85 14.80 16.44
C GLN A 107 -18.05 15.74 16.49
N ARG A 108 -18.59 16.15 15.34
CA ARG A 108 -19.79 17.00 15.27
C ARG A 108 -21.01 16.28 15.83
N ALA A 109 -21.20 15.01 15.50
CA ALA A 109 -22.32 14.21 16.01
C ALA A 109 -22.24 14.07 17.54
N VAL A 110 -21.06 13.75 18.07
CA VAL A 110 -20.81 13.64 19.51
C VAL A 110 -20.99 14.97 20.22
N ARG A 111 -20.45 16.08 19.68
CA ARG A 111 -20.67 17.42 20.26
C ARG A 111 -22.15 17.77 20.33
N ARG A 112 -22.90 17.57 19.24
CA ARG A 112 -24.36 17.78 19.22
C ARG A 112 -25.09 16.89 20.21
N PHE A 113 -24.67 15.63 20.36
CA PHE A 113 -25.23 14.71 21.35
C PHE A 113 -24.95 15.18 22.78
N LEU A 114 -23.73 15.63 23.05
CA LEU A 114 -23.33 16.16 24.35
C LEU A 114 -24.02 17.49 24.66
N GLU A 115 -24.16 18.40 23.69
CA GLU A 115 -24.94 19.64 23.81
C GLU A 115 -26.42 19.35 24.10
N LYS A 116 -27.01 18.34 23.46
CA LYS A 116 -28.37 17.86 23.79
C LYS A 116 -28.47 17.25 25.18
N ARG A 117 -27.38 16.65 25.70
CA ARG A 117 -27.30 16.11 27.06
C ARG A 117 -26.87 17.13 28.12
N ALA A 118 -26.24 18.24 27.74
CA ALA A 118 -25.75 19.28 28.63
C ALA A 118 -26.86 19.95 29.46
N PRO A 119 -28.07 20.28 28.93
CA PRO A 119 -29.15 20.79 29.78
C PRO A 119 -29.73 19.72 30.72
N ALA A 120 -29.43 18.44 30.50
CA ALA A 120 -29.76 17.33 31.42
C ALA A 120 -28.63 17.03 32.43
N LYS A 121 -27.46 17.70 32.33
CA LYS A 121 -26.31 17.56 33.22
C LYS A 121 -26.02 18.89 33.93
N VAL A 122 -26.86 19.21 34.90
CA VAL A 122 -26.48 20.01 36.08
C VAL A 122 -25.33 19.24 36.81
N PRO A 123 -24.37 19.90 37.50
CA PRO A 123 -22.99 19.43 37.64
C PRO A 123 -22.80 18.01 38.18
N PHE A 124 -22.21 17.16 37.34
CA PHE A 124 -21.67 15.82 37.67
C PHE A 124 -20.31 15.90 38.40
N LEU A 125 -20.16 16.83 39.36
CA LEU A 125 -19.05 16.86 40.32
C LEU A 125 -19.50 16.38 41.70
N VAL A 126 -20.36 15.37 41.71
CA VAL A 126 -20.65 14.55 42.88
C VAL A 126 -20.14 13.14 42.55
N PRO A 127 -19.38 12.46 43.42
CA PRO A 127 -19.03 11.06 43.23
C PRO A 127 -20.33 10.23 43.20
N LEU A 128 -20.87 10.00 42.01
CA LEU A 128 -22.24 9.50 41.82
C LEU A 128 -22.52 8.09 42.34
N TRP A 129 -21.54 7.42 42.94
CA TRP A 129 -21.72 6.05 43.42
C TRP A 129 -21.13 5.81 44.82
N ILE A 130 -20.38 6.76 45.38
CA ILE A 130 -19.77 6.62 46.70
C ILE A 130 -20.47 7.64 47.62
N GLY A 131 -21.51 7.16 48.32
CA GLY A 131 -22.18 7.94 49.36
C GLY A 131 -23.46 8.68 48.94
N GLN A 132 -24.35 8.05 48.16
CA GLN A 132 -25.74 8.52 48.14
C GLN A 132 -26.34 8.29 49.54
N GLU A 133 -26.64 9.37 50.27
CA GLU A 133 -27.42 9.33 51.51
C GLU A 133 -28.78 8.70 51.22
N GLY A 134 -28.94 7.43 51.59
CA GLY A 134 -30.16 6.64 51.35
C GLY A 134 -29.97 5.37 50.52
N LEU A 135 -28.80 5.14 49.94
CA LEU A 135 -28.42 3.85 49.35
C LEU A 135 -27.57 3.06 50.37
N THR A 136 -28.12 2.88 51.57
CA THR A 136 -27.63 1.91 52.56
C THR A 136 -27.78 0.49 52.01
N ASP A 137 -27.00 -0.47 52.52
CA ASP A 137 -27.11 -1.87 52.10
C ASP A 137 -28.54 -2.42 52.30
N SER A 138 -29.26 -1.92 53.31
CA SER A 138 -30.68 -2.22 53.52
C SER A 138 -31.55 -1.75 52.34
N ARG A 139 -31.36 -0.52 51.86
CA ARG A 139 -32.13 0.00 50.72
C ARG A 139 -31.75 -0.66 49.40
N ARG A 140 -30.48 -1.10 49.26
CA ARG A 140 -30.06 -1.96 48.13
C ARG A 140 -30.82 -3.27 48.11
N ALA A 141 -30.91 -3.95 49.25
CA ALA A 141 -31.65 -5.20 49.37
C ALA A 141 -33.15 -4.99 49.09
N GLU A 142 -33.76 -3.91 49.59
CA GLU A 142 -35.16 -3.57 49.30
C GLU A 142 -35.41 -3.33 47.80
N LEU A 143 -34.52 -2.60 47.13
CA LEU A 143 -34.61 -2.34 45.69
C LEU A 143 -34.38 -3.62 44.88
N GLN A 144 -33.44 -4.46 45.29
CA GLN A 144 -33.24 -5.78 44.70
C GLN A 144 -34.51 -6.63 44.85
N GLN A 145 -35.12 -6.64 46.03
CA GLN A 145 -36.35 -7.36 46.30
C GLN A 145 -37.53 -6.80 45.48
N GLN A 146 -37.61 -5.48 45.29
CA GLN A 146 -38.62 -4.86 44.41
C GLN A 146 -38.44 -5.28 42.95
N VAL A 147 -37.19 -5.34 42.48
CA VAL A 147 -36.86 -5.79 41.13
C VAL A 147 -37.16 -7.28 40.96
N GLU A 148 -36.78 -8.12 41.92
CA GLU A 148 -37.10 -9.56 41.93
C GLU A 148 -38.60 -9.80 41.97
N ASN A 149 -39.34 -9.06 42.79
CA ASN A 149 -40.81 -9.11 42.83
C ASN A 149 -41.43 -8.66 41.51
N TYR A 150 -40.87 -7.63 40.86
CA TYR A 150 -41.35 -7.20 39.56
C TYR A 150 -41.07 -8.23 38.47
N ILE A 151 -39.88 -8.84 38.48
CA ILE A 151 -39.46 -9.90 37.55
C ILE A 151 -40.29 -11.17 37.76
N SER A 152 -40.62 -11.52 39.00
CA SER A 152 -41.45 -12.70 39.30
C SER A 152 -42.88 -12.53 38.78
N VAL A 153 -43.44 -11.32 38.88
CA VAL A 153 -44.75 -10.96 38.32
C VAL A 153 -44.70 -10.86 36.77
N HIS A 154 -43.57 -10.40 36.21
CA HIS A 154 -43.38 -10.20 34.77
C HIS A 154 -42.34 -11.15 34.18
N ARG A 155 -42.54 -12.46 34.40
CA ARG A 155 -41.61 -13.47 33.90
C ARG A 155 -41.58 -13.45 32.37
N SER A 156 -40.40 -13.19 31.79
CA SER A 156 -40.24 -13.19 30.34
C SER A 156 -40.50 -14.58 29.77
N SER A 157 -41.49 -14.72 28.89
CA SER A 157 -41.80 -15.99 28.22
C SER A 157 -40.72 -16.44 27.22
N ARG A 158 -39.78 -15.56 26.84
CA ARG A 158 -38.88 -15.77 25.71
C ARG A 158 -37.51 -16.34 26.08
N VAL A 159 -37.07 -16.19 27.33
CA VAL A 159 -35.73 -16.58 27.76
C VAL A 159 -35.84 -17.11 29.19
N SER A 160 -35.30 -18.30 29.44
CA SER A 160 -35.26 -18.87 30.78
C SER A 160 -34.23 -18.11 31.65
N PRO A 161 -34.38 -18.07 32.98
CA PRO A 161 -33.41 -17.39 33.84
C PRO A 161 -32.00 -18.02 33.74
N GLU A 162 -31.94 -19.33 33.48
CA GLU A 162 -30.70 -20.08 33.29
C GLU A 162 -30.00 -19.69 31.98
N GLU A 163 -30.75 -19.52 30.89
CA GLU A 163 -30.23 -18.99 29.62
C GLU A 163 -29.73 -17.55 29.75
N CYS A 164 -30.41 -16.73 30.55
CA CYS A 164 -29.96 -15.37 30.80
C CYS A 164 -28.64 -15.35 31.59
N ALA A 165 -28.48 -16.25 32.57
CA ALA A 165 -27.25 -16.39 33.34
C ALA A 165 -26.10 -16.91 32.47
N SER A 166 -26.35 -17.90 31.61
CA SER A 166 -25.33 -18.43 30.69
C SER A 166 -24.90 -17.39 29.66
N LEU A 167 -25.85 -16.65 29.06
CA LEU A 167 -25.56 -15.54 28.16
C LEU A 167 -24.75 -14.43 28.85
N HIS A 168 -25.08 -14.11 30.10
CA HIS A 168 -24.33 -13.11 30.86
C HIS A 168 -22.88 -13.56 31.08
N GLN A 169 -22.68 -14.82 31.44
CA GLN A 169 -21.37 -15.41 31.62
C GLN A 169 -20.57 -15.44 30.30
N GLU A 170 -21.20 -15.82 29.19
CA GLU A 170 -20.58 -15.82 27.86
C GLU A 170 -20.14 -14.41 27.44
N VAL A 171 -21.01 -13.41 27.61
CA VAL A 171 -20.68 -12.01 27.30
C VAL A 171 -19.55 -11.49 28.18
N GLN A 172 -19.52 -11.83 29.47
CA GLN A 172 -18.41 -11.46 30.36
C GLN A 172 -17.09 -12.07 29.89
N LEU A 173 -17.08 -13.34 29.47
CA LEU A 173 -15.88 -14.01 28.95
C LEU A 173 -15.41 -13.37 27.63
N LEU A 174 -16.33 -13.06 26.71
CA LEU A 174 -16.01 -12.35 25.46
C LEU A 174 -15.42 -10.98 25.73
N LEU A 175 -16.00 -10.23 26.68
CA LEU A 175 -15.47 -8.93 27.07
C LEU A 175 -14.05 -9.06 27.64
N GLN A 176 -13.82 -10.04 28.51
CA GLN A 176 -12.49 -10.30 29.06
C GLN A 176 -11.47 -10.62 27.97
N ALA A 177 -11.84 -11.46 27.00
CA ALA A 177 -11.00 -11.81 25.87
C ALA A 177 -10.66 -10.60 25.00
N GLU A 178 -11.65 -9.74 24.69
CA GLU A 178 -11.42 -8.53 23.91
C GLU A 178 -10.51 -7.52 24.64
N LEU A 179 -10.68 -7.36 25.96
CA LEU A 179 -9.82 -6.50 26.77
C LEU A 179 -8.37 -7.01 26.76
N GLN A 180 -8.16 -8.32 26.91
CA GLN A 180 -6.83 -8.94 26.81
C GLN A 180 -6.23 -8.78 25.41
N ARG A 181 -7.04 -8.91 24.36
CA ARG A 181 -6.61 -8.72 22.97
C ARG A 181 -6.17 -7.27 22.71
N GLY A 182 -6.86 -6.31 23.30
CA GLY A 182 -6.47 -4.89 23.26
C GLY A 182 -5.11 -4.60 23.93
N ASP A 183 -4.77 -5.30 25.01
CA ASP A 183 -3.44 -5.20 25.63
C ASP A 183 -2.35 -5.78 24.75
N TYR A 184 -2.61 -6.92 24.11
CA TYR A 184 -1.69 -7.53 23.15
C TYR A 184 -1.38 -6.59 21.99
N TYR A 185 -2.42 -6.02 21.34
CA TYR A 185 -2.21 -5.08 20.23
C TYR A 185 -1.43 -3.84 20.64
N ARG A 186 -1.71 -3.25 21.81
CA ARG A 186 -0.95 -2.10 22.30
C ARG A 186 0.53 -2.42 22.52
N ARG A 187 0.85 -3.60 23.05
CA ARG A 187 2.25 -4.05 23.21
C ARG A 187 2.94 -4.24 21.87
N GLU A 188 2.23 -4.81 20.89
CA GLU A 188 2.79 -5.01 19.56
C GLU A 188 3.02 -3.68 18.83
N GLU A 189 2.09 -2.73 18.95
CA GLU A 189 2.27 -1.36 18.45
C GLU A 189 3.47 -0.67 19.10
N GLN A 190 3.64 -0.80 20.42
CA GLN A 190 4.82 -0.28 21.12
C GLN A 190 6.11 -0.94 20.64
N ARG A 191 6.10 -2.26 20.41
CA ARG A 191 7.25 -3.01 19.88
C ARG A 191 7.63 -2.52 18.48
N VAL A 192 6.65 -2.41 17.60
CA VAL A 192 6.86 -1.90 16.23
C VAL A 192 7.36 -0.46 16.26
N ALA A 193 6.78 0.41 17.09
CA ALA A 193 7.22 1.79 17.23
C ALA A 193 8.67 1.90 17.73
N ALA A 194 9.06 1.07 18.70
CA ALA A 194 10.44 1.02 19.20
C ALA A 194 11.43 0.55 18.13
N VAL A 195 11.07 -0.49 17.36
CA VAL A 195 11.88 -0.97 16.23
C VAL A 195 12.02 0.12 15.18
N LEU A 196 10.93 0.78 14.79
CA LEU A 196 10.96 1.87 13.83
C LEU A 196 11.84 3.03 14.30
N ALA A 197 11.73 3.44 15.57
CA ALA A 197 12.59 4.47 16.15
C ALA A 197 14.07 4.06 16.09
N CYS A 198 14.39 2.82 16.48
CA CYS A 198 15.75 2.28 16.40
C CYS A 198 16.30 2.32 14.96
N THR A 199 15.51 1.85 13.99
CA THR A 199 15.91 1.91 12.57
C THR A 199 16.13 3.34 12.09
N HIS A 200 15.30 4.29 12.54
CA HIS A 200 15.48 5.69 12.19
C HIS A 200 16.79 6.25 12.74
N THR A 201 17.09 5.99 14.01
CA THR A 201 18.35 6.42 14.63
C THR A 201 19.57 5.80 13.94
N GLN A 202 19.50 4.54 13.51
CA GLN A 202 20.58 3.89 12.76
C GLN A 202 20.77 4.52 11.38
N LEU A 203 19.67 4.87 10.68
CA LEU A 203 19.74 5.55 9.39
C LEU A 203 20.32 6.96 9.49
N GLU A 204 19.99 7.70 10.55
CA GLU A 204 20.59 9.02 10.80
C GLU A 204 22.09 8.91 11.07
N LEU A 205 22.50 7.92 11.87
CA LEU A 205 23.91 7.64 12.15
C LEU A 205 24.69 7.26 10.88
N LEU A 206 24.06 6.52 9.95
CA LEU A 206 24.65 6.23 8.63
C LEU A 206 24.67 7.43 7.69
N ARG A 207 23.64 8.28 7.72
CA ARG A 207 23.58 9.50 6.91
C ARG A 207 24.69 10.47 7.30
N ASP A 208 24.97 10.57 8.59
CA ASP A 208 25.93 11.51 9.15
C ASP A 208 27.33 10.85 9.32
N ALA A 209 27.59 9.75 8.60
CA ALA A 209 28.83 8.99 8.67
C ALA A 209 30.02 9.77 8.08
N PRO A 210 31.12 9.92 8.85
CA PRO A 210 32.32 10.60 8.36
C PRO A 210 33.04 9.80 7.26
N PRO A 211 33.77 10.47 6.35
CA PRO A 211 34.56 9.79 5.33
C PRO A 211 35.67 8.95 5.97
N LEU A 212 35.98 7.80 5.37
CA LEU A 212 36.93 6.80 5.90
C LEU A 212 38.33 7.36 6.24
N SER A 213 38.71 8.50 5.65
CA SER A 213 39.97 9.19 5.92
C SER A 213 40.03 9.94 7.26
N VAL A 214 38.89 10.20 7.90
CA VAL A 214 38.77 11.04 9.11
C VAL A 214 38.20 10.26 10.31
N VAL A 215 37.85 8.98 10.11
CA VAL A 215 37.21 8.16 11.15
C VAL A 215 38.13 7.93 12.34
N THR A 216 37.64 8.25 13.54
CA THR A 216 38.29 7.90 14.82
C THR A 216 37.73 6.57 15.37
N GLU A 217 38.50 5.85 16.18
CA GLU A 217 38.07 4.56 16.77
C GLU A 217 36.76 4.68 17.58
N MET A 218 36.57 5.80 18.28
CA MET A 218 35.35 6.10 19.02
C MET A 218 34.12 6.24 18.10
N GLN A 219 34.31 6.84 16.93
CA GLN A 219 33.25 6.93 15.92
C GLN A 219 32.97 5.55 15.30
N ALA A 220 33.99 4.75 15.02
CA ALA A 220 33.82 3.38 14.50
C ALA A 220 33.02 2.50 15.48
N ASN A 221 33.29 2.61 16.79
CA ASN A 221 32.56 1.87 17.82
C ASN A 221 31.09 2.28 17.94
N SER A 222 30.71 3.50 17.54
CA SER A 222 29.32 3.96 17.56
C SER A 222 28.43 3.28 16.52
N PHE A 223 29.01 2.71 15.45
CA PHE A 223 28.29 1.94 14.43
C PHE A 223 28.05 0.47 14.84
N LEU A 224 28.61 0.02 15.97
CA LEU A 224 28.42 -1.33 16.46
C LEU A 224 27.11 -1.44 17.25
N SER A 225 26.47 -2.61 17.16
CA SER A 225 25.30 -2.90 17.99
C SER A 225 25.68 -2.90 19.48
N PRO A 226 24.87 -2.33 20.39
CA PRO A 226 25.10 -2.39 21.84
C PRO A 226 25.14 -3.81 22.41
N SER A 227 24.49 -4.77 21.73
CA SER A 227 24.50 -6.17 22.13
C SER A 227 25.74 -6.89 21.58
N ALA A 228 26.60 -7.37 22.49
CA ALA A 228 27.86 -8.02 22.15
C ALA A 228 27.69 -9.28 21.26
N SER A 229 26.63 -10.07 21.47
CA SER A 229 26.35 -11.27 20.66
C SER A 229 26.06 -10.92 19.20
N ILE A 230 25.22 -9.91 18.95
CA ILE A 230 24.90 -9.45 17.59
C ILE A 230 26.13 -8.82 16.94
N ALA A 231 26.93 -8.05 17.70
CA ALA A 231 28.16 -7.46 17.19
C ALA A 231 29.20 -8.54 16.80
N ALA A 232 29.34 -9.60 17.60
CA ALA A 232 30.21 -10.73 17.30
C ALA A 232 29.72 -11.49 16.05
N GLN A 233 28.43 -11.83 15.99
CA GLN A 233 27.84 -12.48 14.83
C GLN A 233 28.00 -11.66 13.54
N ALA A 234 27.83 -10.34 13.61
CA ALA A 234 28.03 -9.45 12.47
C ALA A 234 29.50 -9.45 12.00
N ARG A 235 30.46 -9.48 12.94
CA ARG A 235 31.89 -9.60 12.62
C ARG A 235 32.20 -10.94 11.97
N ASP A 236 31.69 -12.03 12.51
CA ASP A 236 31.92 -13.36 11.97
C ASP A 236 31.31 -13.51 10.58
N ALA A 237 30.10 -13.00 10.35
CA ALA A 237 29.48 -12.96 9.04
C ALA A 237 30.28 -12.12 8.03
N HIS A 238 30.76 -10.94 8.43
CA HIS A 238 31.62 -10.12 7.58
C HIS A 238 32.94 -10.82 7.24
N ASN A 239 33.56 -11.46 8.24
CA ASN A 239 34.77 -12.25 8.05
C ASN A 239 34.51 -13.42 7.09
N ALA A 240 33.38 -14.12 7.21
CA ALA A 240 32.99 -15.19 6.29
C ALA A 240 32.89 -14.68 4.84
N VAL A 241 32.17 -13.58 4.60
CA VAL A 241 32.06 -12.95 3.27
C VAL A 241 33.43 -12.53 2.72
N LEU A 242 34.32 -11.99 3.56
CA LEU A 242 35.69 -11.68 3.14
C LEU A 242 36.48 -12.93 2.79
N GLN A 243 36.31 -14.04 3.50
CA GLN A 243 36.97 -15.30 3.15
C GLN A 243 36.41 -15.87 1.84
N GLU A 244 35.09 -15.84 1.65
CA GLU A 244 34.44 -16.25 0.39
C GLU A 244 34.95 -15.46 -0.81
N SER A 245 35.12 -14.14 -0.66
CA SER A 245 35.66 -13.28 -1.73
C SER A 245 37.10 -13.59 -2.12
N ARG A 246 37.86 -14.27 -1.24
CA ARG A 246 39.23 -14.72 -1.50
C ARG A 246 39.27 -16.11 -2.13
N LEU A 247 38.17 -16.86 -2.09
CA LEU A 247 38.10 -18.16 -2.73
C LEU A 247 37.99 -17.99 -4.24
N PRO A 248 38.68 -18.84 -5.03
CA PRO A 248 38.57 -18.78 -6.48
C PRO A 248 37.15 -19.20 -6.92
N TRP A 249 36.66 -18.56 -8.00
CA TRP A 249 35.27 -18.57 -8.49
C TRP A 249 34.61 -19.96 -8.67
N TRP A 250 35.40 -21.02 -8.78
CA TRP A 250 34.93 -22.40 -8.93
C TRP A 250 34.48 -23.02 -7.61
N ARG A 251 34.91 -22.48 -6.45
CA ARG A 251 34.43 -22.89 -5.12
C ARG A 251 33.11 -22.24 -4.70
N THR A 252 32.74 -21.12 -5.31
CA THR A 252 31.48 -20.41 -5.02
C THR A 252 30.29 -20.93 -5.83
N LEU A 253 30.51 -21.86 -6.77
CA LEU A 253 29.46 -22.46 -7.60
C LEU A 253 28.60 -23.51 -6.85
N GLY A 254 29.16 -24.18 -5.84
CA GLY A 254 28.46 -25.26 -5.13
C GLY A 254 27.38 -24.81 -4.14
N GLU A 255 27.34 -23.53 -3.77
CA GLU A 255 26.34 -23.00 -2.83
C GLU A 255 25.03 -22.59 -3.53
N LEU A 256 25.05 -22.39 -4.86
CA LEU A 256 23.84 -22.09 -5.63
C LEU A 256 22.88 -23.30 -5.75
N ASP A 257 23.44 -24.51 -5.69
CA ASP A 257 22.70 -25.76 -5.93
C ASP A 257 22.07 -26.37 -4.65
N ALA A 258 22.41 -25.87 -3.47
CA ALA A 258 21.88 -26.39 -2.19
C ALA A 258 20.49 -25.86 -1.83
N GLY A 259 19.99 -24.82 -2.52
CA GLY A 259 18.77 -24.10 -2.14
C GLY A 259 17.49 -24.43 -2.92
N VAL A 260 17.57 -25.04 -4.11
CA VAL A 260 16.39 -25.27 -4.96
C VAL A 260 16.51 -26.61 -5.67
N GLY A 261 15.81 -27.62 -5.15
CA GLY A 261 15.64 -28.91 -5.79
C GLY A 261 14.87 -28.79 -7.10
N SER A 262 15.57 -28.48 -8.20
CA SER A 262 15.02 -28.54 -9.57
C SER A 262 16.11 -28.58 -10.67
N GLY A 263 17.30 -29.11 -10.38
CA GLY A 263 18.39 -29.15 -11.37
C GLY A 263 18.37 -30.37 -12.31
N HIS A 264 17.91 -31.53 -11.83
CA HIS A 264 18.02 -32.77 -12.62
C HIS A 264 17.05 -32.85 -13.81
N ALA A 265 15.88 -32.22 -13.72
CA ALA A 265 14.92 -32.21 -14.84
C ALA A 265 15.38 -31.29 -15.99
N HIS A 266 16.03 -30.17 -15.67
CA HIS A 266 16.42 -29.17 -16.68
C HIS A 266 17.66 -29.60 -17.49
N LEU A 267 18.59 -30.34 -16.87
CA LEU A 267 19.75 -30.88 -17.59
C LEU A 267 19.36 -31.96 -18.61
N GLN A 268 18.34 -32.77 -18.30
CA GLN A 268 17.87 -33.83 -19.20
C GLN A 268 17.07 -33.26 -20.40
N GLU A 269 16.37 -32.15 -20.22
CA GLU A 269 15.74 -31.40 -21.32
C GLU A 269 16.77 -30.70 -22.21
N LEU A 270 17.85 -30.15 -21.63
CA LEU A 270 18.93 -29.52 -22.40
C LEU A 270 19.79 -30.53 -23.18
N GLU A 271 20.05 -31.72 -22.64
CA GLU A 271 20.71 -32.81 -23.39
C GLU A 271 19.84 -33.32 -24.56
N ALA A 272 18.52 -33.35 -24.40
CA ALA A 272 17.58 -33.69 -25.47
C ALA A 272 17.51 -32.60 -26.56
N GLU A 273 17.62 -31.31 -26.21
CA GLU A 273 17.61 -30.20 -27.16
C GLU A 273 18.96 -29.99 -27.88
N LEU A 274 20.09 -30.34 -27.25
CA LEU A 274 21.43 -30.16 -27.81
C LEU A 274 22.02 -31.43 -28.45
N GLY A 275 21.36 -32.58 -28.32
CA GLY A 275 21.77 -33.89 -28.85
C GLY A 275 21.75 -34.05 -30.39
N GLY A 276 21.83 -32.96 -31.16
CA GLY A 276 21.79 -32.96 -32.63
C GLY A 276 22.91 -32.21 -33.34
N LEU A 277 23.84 -31.57 -32.63
CA LEU A 277 24.91 -30.76 -33.23
C LEU A 277 26.30 -31.26 -32.87
N PHE A 278 26.57 -32.53 -33.14
CA PHE A 278 27.95 -33.02 -33.28
C PHE A 278 28.35 -32.96 -34.76
N ILE A 279 28.95 -31.83 -35.18
CA ILE A 279 29.68 -31.73 -36.46
C ILE A 279 31.09 -32.23 -36.19
N GLY A 280 31.26 -33.55 -36.27
CA GLY A 280 32.55 -34.22 -36.26
C GLY A 280 32.37 -35.53 -37.01
N GLY A 281 32.68 -35.52 -38.31
CA GLY A 281 32.48 -36.66 -39.19
C GLY A 281 33.23 -37.91 -38.71
N PRO A 282 32.72 -39.13 -39.00
CA PRO A 282 33.44 -40.34 -38.68
C PRO A 282 34.72 -40.42 -39.52
N ALA A 283 35.87 -40.32 -38.86
CA ALA A 283 37.13 -40.74 -39.44
C ALA A 283 37.00 -42.21 -39.84
N LYS A 284 37.08 -42.49 -41.15
CA LYS A 284 37.29 -43.82 -41.70
C LYS A 284 38.50 -44.44 -41.00
N ALA A 285 38.24 -45.39 -40.10
CA ALA A 285 39.26 -46.32 -39.64
C ALA A 285 39.64 -47.20 -40.83
N SER A 286 40.80 -46.94 -41.41
CA SER A 286 41.50 -47.88 -42.27
C SER A 286 41.84 -49.13 -41.46
N LYS A 287 41.20 -50.26 -41.79
CA LYS A 287 41.64 -51.58 -41.34
C LYS A 287 43.06 -51.82 -41.88
N PRO A 288 44.05 -52.19 -41.04
CA PRO A 288 45.20 -52.91 -41.54
C PRO A 288 44.76 -54.35 -41.85
N SER A 289 45.11 -54.80 -43.04
CA SER A 289 45.12 -56.19 -43.45
C SER A 289 46.20 -56.95 -42.69
N ASP A 290 45.80 -58.01 -41.96
CA ASP A 290 46.69 -59.14 -41.71
C ASP A 290 46.77 -59.96 -42.99
N VAL A 291 47.96 -60.07 -43.60
CA VAL A 291 48.48 -61.29 -44.25
C VAL A 291 50.02 -61.24 -44.19
N ASP A 292 50.56 -62.33 -43.63
CA ASP A 292 51.96 -62.77 -43.44
C ASP A 292 52.74 -62.30 -42.21
#